data_AF-A0A0L7MBH1-F1
#
_entry.id   AF-A0A0L7MBH1-F1
#
_cell.length_a   1.000
_cell.length_b   1.000
_cell.length_c   1.000
_cell.angle_alpha   90.00
_cell.angle_beta   90.00
_cell.angle_gamma   90.00
#
_symmetry.space_group_name_H-M   'P 1'
#
loop_
_entity.id
_entity.type
_entity.pdbx_description
1 polymer ?
#
loop_
_entity_poly.entity_id
_entity_poly.type
_entity_poly.pdbx_seq_one_letter_code
_entity_poly.pdbx_strand_id
1 'polypeptide(L)'
;MDESVLEAMRAFGAPAEDIERAARLIEDGGKADEHAAFEVHHDNMRSVRAWLGISTQWQFAGMAGVRVGLNYAGVLAWLQIHVRPRLRRAVMSDIELMERAALQALNEIREAEEQE
;
A
#
# COMPACT_ATOMS: atom_id res chain seq x y z
N MET A 1 13.44 -2.25 11.28
CA MET A 1 13.41 -1.95 12.73
C MET A 1 14.34 -2.97 13.34
N ASP A 2 15.32 -2.54 14.11
CA ASP A 2 16.53 -3.32 14.34
C ASP A 2 16.72 -3.57 15.84
N GLU A 3 17.56 -4.53 16.22
CA GLU A 3 17.73 -5.03 17.60
C GLU A 3 18.08 -3.93 18.63
N SER A 4 18.69 -2.84 18.17
CA SER A 4 18.98 -1.63 18.98
C SER A 4 17.73 -0.94 19.53
N VAL A 5 16.57 -1.09 18.89
CA VAL A 5 15.28 -0.55 19.34
C VAL A 5 14.75 -1.34 20.54
N LEU A 6 14.92 -2.67 20.55
CA LEU A 6 14.50 -3.52 21.68
C LEU A 6 15.35 -3.26 22.92
N GLU A 7 16.66 -3.05 22.74
CA GLU A 7 17.56 -2.66 23.83
C GLU A 7 17.15 -1.32 24.45
N ALA A 8 16.83 -0.32 23.62
CA ALA A 8 16.33 0.96 24.12
C ALA A 8 15.02 0.80 24.89
N MET A 9 14.05 0.03 24.37
CA MET A 9 12.77 -0.20 25.06
C MET A 9 12.94 -0.88 26.43
N ARG A 10 13.85 -1.85 26.54
CA ARG A 10 14.20 -2.48 27.81
C ARG A 10 14.86 -1.50 28.78
N ALA A 11 15.80 -0.68 28.29
CA ALA A 11 16.50 0.31 29.11
C ALA A 11 15.57 1.39 29.69
N PHE A 12 14.52 1.77 28.95
CA PHE A 12 13.50 2.72 29.40
C PHE A 12 12.35 2.09 30.19
N GLY A 13 12.39 0.78 30.45
CA GLY A 13 11.41 0.09 31.30
C GLY A 13 10.02 -0.04 30.66
N ALA A 14 9.96 -0.16 29.32
CA ALA A 14 8.71 -0.44 28.64
C ALA A 14 8.06 -1.75 29.15
N PRO A 15 6.72 -1.84 29.18
CA PRO A 15 6.03 -3.07 29.54
C PRO A 15 6.49 -4.26 28.69
N ALA A 16 6.59 -5.45 29.30
CA ALA A 16 7.07 -6.66 28.62
C ALA A 16 6.22 -7.02 27.38
N GLU A 17 4.93 -6.74 27.41
CA GLU A 17 4.00 -6.96 26.30
C GLU A 17 4.36 -6.10 25.07
N ASP A 18 4.78 -4.85 25.27
CA ASP A 18 5.18 -3.96 24.19
C ASP A 18 6.55 -4.35 23.60
N ILE A 19 7.47 -4.83 24.44
CA ILE A 19 8.77 -5.36 24.01
C ILE A 19 8.59 -6.64 23.19
N GLU A 20 7.70 -7.55 23.62
CA GLU A 20 7.37 -8.75 22.86
C GLU A 20 6.71 -8.42 21.51
N ARG A 21 5.80 -7.44 21.48
CA ARG A 21 5.17 -7.00 20.23
C ARG A 21 6.22 -6.45 19.25
N ALA A 22 7.14 -5.61 19.75
CA ALA A 22 8.24 -5.09 18.94
C ALA A 22 9.19 -6.21 18.47
N ALA A 23 9.47 -7.21 19.32
CA ALA A 23 10.34 -8.33 18.97
C ALA A 23 9.73 -9.19 17.85
N ARG A 24 8.42 -9.46 17.91
CA ARG A 24 7.71 -10.19 16.83
C ARG A 24 7.73 -9.43 15.51
N LEU A 25 7.54 -8.11 15.53
CA LEU A 25 7.64 -7.28 14.32
C LEU A 25 9.04 -7.30 13.68
N ILE A 26 10.08 -7.48 14.51
CA ILE A 26 11.47 -7.61 14.05
C ILE A 26 11.75 -9.03 13.52
N GLU A 27 11.27 -10.06 14.23
CA GLU A 27 11.41 -11.48 13.81
C GLU A 27 10.65 -11.80 12.52
N ASP A 28 9.46 -11.23 12.33
CA ASP A 28 8.70 -11.38 11.08
C ASP A 28 9.33 -10.63 9.90
N GLY A 29 10.47 -9.95 10.10
CA GLY A 29 11.22 -9.25 9.05
C GLY A 29 10.43 -8.13 8.39
N GLY A 30 9.37 -7.64 9.04
CA GLY A 30 8.42 -6.72 8.41
C GLY A 30 7.62 -7.34 7.25
N LYS A 31 7.52 -8.67 7.15
CA LYS A 31 6.51 -9.30 6.29
C LYS A 31 5.15 -8.86 6.78
N ALA A 32 4.55 -7.92 6.06
CA ALA A 32 3.18 -7.52 6.29
C ALA A 32 2.34 -8.79 6.23
N ASP A 33 1.67 -9.12 7.34
CA ASP A 33 0.66 -10.17 7.33
C ASP A 33 -0.31 -9.86 6.19
N GLU A 34 -0.35 -10.73 5.18
CA GLU A 34 -1.19 -10.58 3.98
C GLU A 34 -2.68 -10.46 4.35
N HIS A 35 -3.05 -10.83 5.58
CA HIS A 35 -4.39 -10.74 6.13
C HIS A 35 -4.54 -9.68 7.23
N ALA A 36 -3.53 -8.86 7.50
CA ALA A 36 -3.65 -7.75 8.45
C ALA A 36 -4.61 -6.69 7.90
N ALA A 37 -5.84 -6.71 8.43
CA ALA A 37 -6.78 -5.62 8.23
C ALA A 37 -6.22 -4.34 8.87
N PHE A 38 -6.20 -3.25 8.11
CA PHE A 38 -5.83 -1.93 8.60
C PHE A 38 -7.03 -0.98 8.57
N GLU A 39 -7.09 -0.09 9.56
CA GLU A 39 -8.11 0.94 9.60
C GLU A 39 -7.81 2.04 8.58
N VAL A 40 -8.82 2.44 7.81
CA VAL A 40 -8.74 3.56 6.88
C VAL A 40 -9.43 4.76 7.52
N HIS A 41 -8.68 5.84 7.73
CA HIS A 41 -9.24 7.10 8.21
C HIS A 41 -10.44 7.53 7.35
N HIS A 42 -11.51 8.00 7.98
CA HIS A 42 -12.78 8.30 7.31
C HIS A 42 -12.62 9.17 6.06
N ASP A 43 -11.74 10.18 6.12
CA ASP A 43 -11.51 11.10 5.00
C ASP A 43 -10.90 10.42 3.77
N ASN A 44 -10.12 9.36 3.97
CA ASN A 44 -9.46 8.60 2.91
C ASN A 44 -10.37 7.50 2.33
N MET A 45 -11.46 7.16 3.02
CA MET A 45 -12.35 6.06 2.64
C MET A 45 -12.90 6.21 1.22
N ARG A 46 -13.16 7.43 0.76
CA ARG A 46 -13.61 7.67 -0.62
C ARG A 46 -12.55 7.25 -1.64
N SER A 47 -11.30 7.65 -1.42
CA SER A 47 -10.20 7.41 -2.33
C SER A 47 -9.82 5.94 -2.33
N VAL A 48 -9.83 5.28 -1.16
CA VAL A 48 -9.67 3.82 -1.05
C VAL A 48 -10.77 3.06 -1.79
N ARG A 49 -12.04 3.45 -1.66
CA ARG A 49 -13.13 2.82 -2.43
C ARG A 49 -12.98 3.03 -3.93
N ALA A 50 -12.56 4.22 -4.36
CA ALA A 50 -12.31 4.51 -5.76
C ALA A 50 -11.17 3.63 -6.29
N TRP A 51 -10.06 3.56 -5.57
CA TRP A 51 -8.91 2.70 -5.87
C TRP A 51 -9.29 1.24 -6.04
N LEU A 52 -10.05 0.68 -5.10
CA LEU A 52 -10.55 -0.71 -5.20
C LEU A 52 -11.47 -0.89 -6.43
N GLY A 53 -12.30 0.10 -6.75
CA GLY A 53 -13.20 0.08 -7.90
C GLY A 53 -12.49 0.10 -9.26
N ILE A 54 -11.26 0.61 -9.34
CA ILE A 54 -10.44 0.65 -10.57
C ILE A 54 -9.29 -0.36 -10.57
N SER A 55 -9.27 -1.28 -9.60
CA SER A 55 -8.17 -2.25 -9.41
C SER A 55 -7.88 -3.14 -10.62
N THR A 56 -8.81 -3.24 -11.58
CA THR A 56 -8.68 -4.00 -12.82
C THR A 56 -8.09 -3.19 -13.98
N GLN A 57 -7.88 -1.89 -13.81
CA GLN A 57 -7.50 -0.97 -14.90
C GLN A 57 -5.98 -0.88 -15.13
N TRP A 58 -5.20 -1.86 -14.67
CA TRP A 58 -3.77 -1.90 -14.91
C TRP A 58 -3.44 -2.10 -16.39
N GLN A 59 -2.44 -1.35 -16.85
CA GLN A 59 -1.75 -1.60 -18.11
C GLN A 59 -0.52 -2.46 -17.84
N PHE A 60 -0.28 -3.38 -18.76
CA PHE A 60 0.80 -4.34 -18.69
C PHE A 60 1.73 -4.15 -19.89
N ALA A 61 3.03 -4.32 -19.69
CA ALA A 61 4.05 -4.23 -20.72
C ALA A 61 5.08 -5.37 -20.63
N GLY A 62 5.79 -5.60 -21.73
CA GLY A 62 6.80 -6.65 -21.84
C GLY A 62 6.21 -8.06 -21.97
N MET A 63 7.06 -9.04 -22.24
CA MET A 63 6.63 -10.44 -22.40
C MET A 63 6.20 -11.09 -21.08
N ALA A 64 6.76 -10.64 -19.95
CA ALA A 64 6.41 -11.12 -18.62
C ALA A 64 5.12 -10.48 -18.05
N GLY A 65 4.51 -9.51 -18.76
CA GLY A 65 3.28 -8.87 -18.31
C GLY A 65 3.44 -8.05 -17.05
N VAL A 66 4.43 -7.15 -17.01
CA VAL A 66 4.70 -6.29 -15.85
C VAL A 66 3.72 -5.13 -15.82
N ARG A 67 3.14 -4.84 -14.65
CA ARG A 67 2.29 -3.66 -14.45
C ARG A 67 3.13 -2.40 -14.55
N VAL A 68 2.74 -1.47 -15.41
CA VAL A 68 3.49 -0.21 -15.65
C VAL A 68 2.74 1.05 -15.24
N GLY A 69 1.44 0.93 -15.01
CA GLY A 69 0.57 2.03 -14.62
C GLY A 69 -0.90 1.72 -14.86
N LEU A 70 -1.77 2.62 -14.46
CA LEU A 70 -3.20 2.57 -14.67
C LEU A 70 -3.56 3.15 -16.04
N ASN A 71 -4.57 2.57 -16.66
CA ASN A 71 -5.20 3.15 -17.83
C ASN A 71 -5.99 4.39 -17.41
N TYR A 72 -5.36 5.57 -17.46
CA TYR A 72 -6.01 6.82 -17.03
C TYR A 72 -7.29 7.15 -17.79
N ALA A 73 -7.45 6.72 -19.05
CA ALA A 73 -8.71 6.91 -19.77
C ALA A 73 -9.84 6.09 -19.11
N GLY A 74 -9.56 4.85 -18.72
CA GLY A 74 -10.48 3.99 -17.97
C GLY A 74 -10.79 4.55 -16.58
N VAL A 75 -9.78 5.05 -15.88
CA VAL A 75 -9.95 5.71 -14.57
C VAL A 75 -10.83 6.95 -14.69
N LEU A 76 -10.58 7.83 -15.66
CA LEU A 76 -11.38 9.03 -15.90
C LEU A 76 -12.83 8.69 -16.24
N ALA A 77 -13.07 7.67 -17.08
CA ALA A 77 -14.42 7.20 -17.38
C ALA A 77 -15.12 6.67 -16.12
N TRP A 78 -14.42 5.90 -15.29
CA TRP A 78 -14.97 5.40 -14.03
C TRP A 78 -15.32 6.55 -13.06
N LEU A 79 -14.43 7.54 -12.90
CA LEU A 79 -14.65 8.72 -12.06
C LEU A 79 -15.82 9.57 -12.55
N GLN A 80 -16.05 9.64 -13.87
CA GLN A 80 -17.20 10.34 -14.42
C GLN A 80 -18.52 9.74 -13.96
N ILE A 81 -18.60 8.41 -13.85
CA ILE A 81 -19.82 7.69 -13.46
C ILE A 81 -20.02 7.69 -11.94
N HIS A 82 -18.95 7.48 -11.17
CA HIS A 82 -19.08 7.16 -9.74
C HIS A 82 -18.73 8.31 -8.78
N VAL A 83 -18.06 9.37 -9.27
CA VAL A 83 -17.57 10.47 -8.43
C VAL A 83 -18.18 11.80 -8.84
N ARG A 84 -18.65 12.58 -7.85
CA ARG A 84 -19.23 13.91 -8.07
C ARG A 84 -18.20 14.83 -8.74
N PRO A 85 -18.59 15.66 -9.74
CA PRO A 85 -17.66 16.48 -10.52
C PRO A 85 -16.65 17.28 -9.69
N ARG A 86 -17.11 17.95 -8.62
CA ARG A 86 -16.28 18.76 -7.73
C ARG A 86 -15.20 17.99 -6.95
N LEU A 87 -15.34 16.68 -6.84
CA LEU A 87 -14.42 15.80 -6.10
C LEU A 87 -13.47 15.03 -7.00
N ARG A 88 -13.74 14.96 -8.32
CA ARG A 88 -12.98 14.12 -9.25
C ARG A 88 -11.49 14.43 -9.26
N ARG A 89 -11.13 15.72 -9.24
CA ARG A 89 -9.72 16.14 -9.23
C ARG A 89 -8.98 15.69 -7.97
N ALA A 90 -9.61 15.81 -6.79
CA ALA A 90 -9.01 15.35 -5.54
C ALA A 90 -8.85 13.82 -5.53
N VAL A 91 -9.90 13.09 -5.90
CA VAL A 91 -9.85 11.61 -5.97
C VAL A 91 -8.83 11.13 -7.01
N MET A 92 -8.70 11.81 -8.16
CA MET A 92 -7.68 11.50 -9.16
C MET A 92 -6.27 11.68 -8.59
N SER A 93 -6.01 12.79 -7.89
CA SER A 93 -4.72 13.03 -7.24
C SER A 93 -4.37 11.96 -6.21
N ASP A 94 -5.37 11.47 -5.46
CA ASP A 94 -5.16 10.38 -4.50
C ASP A 94 -4.88 9.05 -5.21
N ILE A 95 -5.57 8.77 -6.32
CA ILE A 95 -5.31 7.58 -7.16
C ILE A 95 -3.88 7.61 -7.72
N GLU A 96 -3.41 8.75 -8.23
CA GLU A 96 -2.03 8.92 -8.73
C GLU A 96 -0.98 8.74 -7.62
N LEU A 97 -1.30 9.10 -6.38
CA LEU A 97 -0.44 8.83 -5.23
C LEU A 97 -0.39 7.33 -4.91
N MET A 98 -1.55 6.68 -4.85
CA MET A 98 -1.65 5.24 -4.58
C MET A 98 -1.01 4.39 -5.67
N GLU A 99 -1.10 4.80 -6.93
CA GLU A 99 -0.45 4.15 -8.07
C GLU A 99 1.07 4.12 -7.92
N ARG A 100 1.68 5.27 -7.57
CA ARG A 100 3.12 5.35 -7.36
C ARG A 100 3.57 4.42 -6.23
N ALA A 101 2.85 4.40 -5.12
CA ALA A 101 3.14 3.50 -4.00
C ALA A 101 2.97 2.02 -4.39
N ALA A 102 1.91 1.69 -5.13
CA ALA A 102 1.65 0.33 -5.60
C ALA A 102 2.73 -0.15 -6.58
N LEU A 103 3.17 0.69 -7.53
CA LEU A 103 4.24 0.34 -8.47
C LEU A 103 5.56 0.09 -7.74
N GLN A 104 5.88 0.89 -6.72
CA GLN A 104 7.07 0.66 -5.89
C GLN A 104 7.00 -0.71 -5.20
N ALA A 105 5.90 -0.99 -4.48
CA ALA A 105 5.73 -2.26 -3.79
C ALA A 105 5.77 -3.47 -4.74
N LEU A 106 5.17 -3.36 -5.92
CA LEU A 106 5.20 -4.42 -6.94
C LEU A 106 6.61 -4.66 -7.49
N ASN A 107 7.42 -3.61 -7.64
CA ASN A 107 8.81 -3.75 -8.07
C ASN A 107 9.65 -4.44 -6.98
N GLU A 108 9.47 -4.07 -5.72
CA GLU A 108 10.14 -4.70 -4.58
C GLU A 108 9.83 -6.21 -4.51
N ILE A 109 8.56 -6.58 -4.70
CA ILE A 109 8.14 -8.01 -4.75
C ILE A 109 8.84 -8.74 -5.89
N ARG A 110 8.84 -8.17 -7.10
CA ARG A 110 9.49 -8.77 -8.27
C ARG A 110 10.99 -8.96 -8.05
N GLU A 111 11.67 -7.96 -7.49
CA GLU A 111 13.11 -8.04 -7.19
C GLU A 111 13.42 -9.11 -6.15
N ALA A 112 12.52 -9.36 -5.19
CA ALA A 112 12.65 -10.45 -4.24
C ALA A 112 12.44 -11.83 -4.91
N GLU A 113 11.45 -11.97 -5.78
CA GLU A 113 11.19 -13.21 -6.54
C GLU A 113 12.33 -13.58 -7.49
N GLU A 114 13.04 -12.59 -8.06
CA GLU A 114 14.19 -12.83 -8.95
C GLU A 114 15.46 -13.28 -8.20
N GLN A 115 15.51 -13.15 -6.88
CA GLN A 115 16.66 -13.51 -6.04
C GLN A 115 16.54 -14.89 -5.38
N GLU A 116 15.39 -15.56 -5.52
CA GLU A 116 15.09 -16.91 -5.02
C GLU A 116 15.31 -17.99 -6.09
#